data_AF-A0A2E3W0H7-F1
#
_entry.id   AF-A0A2E3W0H7-F1
#
_cell.length_a   1.000
_cell.length_b   1.000
_cell.length_c   1.000
_cell.angle_alpha   90.00
_cell.angle_beta   90.00
_cell.angle_gamma   90.00
#
_symmetry.space_group_name_H-M   'P 1'
#
loop_
_entity.id
_entity.type
_entity.pdbx_description
1 polymer ?
#
loop_
_entity_poly.entity_id
_entity_poly.type
_entity_poly.pdbx_seq_one_letter_code
_entity_poly.pdbx_strand_id
1 'polypeptide(L)'
;MTKLITLSFLAIYLNSALGGNYCAGIRGNGELAPAHWGSLSRIIEHKDLPKTVAGGSSAAITLFFLDAISRNEEVSARDEDERKNQRALMFKTLVPHIMYIGMEDVKVPKIMKMVGNVMGIGDDGFIAALGKAVKVAKDLPMFFDVLGEYGPLLNPELASGLRKNFSFYKGQIAEAIKVFGSFDAKNDMNLFYRKGLVDFKYLGVLTGRIADFYAGYADEQTNENLQYFLDQCAEDSRGRSWPELMAKNPVCQKLFVDSLQAYYGPKYETRRVRRLGGRVTRTIKTKIPRTFPNKMVFEEVGSGIDAYPTTSVIIGDAVQRYKEKLAEYESKDAQGVEDFSLDFNLELKYAYWGRTHGLDTIKDGLKQHYPNDAKSSLFKPIDGGTWFEVLSTSPAEPGLSNLQRVPNGPAIDPSRVINKSYFYSKSFFFFSIPTFTAQKWFNEDNQDYGVIPFREEMFSAGGWSDLHPTLVLKARGCEDIVYITRQGGESVFGQQVFIRLTGYTDKISFWKDIKKGNRNGWINLSDEEEKSPWNQLYNLMNPESSYNKSIGAATAIYCTDWDKFSVLKGEIQPTLDDAYHAPVFVKDGNRAEYDFGYDFEGKSPDGFPGCILKDFDQPVKATPELSLN
;
A
#
# COMPACT_ATOMS: atom_id res chain seq x y z
N MET A 1 29.98 -59.80 -5.68
CA MET A 1 28.52 -59.78 -5.83
C MET A 1 27.97 -59.06 -4.60
N THR A 2 27.24 -57.95 -4.61
CA THR A 2 26.84 -56.96 -5.61
C THR A 2 26.46 -55.73 -4.78
N LYS A 3 26.93 -54.54 -5.15
CA LYS A 3 26.66 -53.27 -4.47
C LYS A 3 25.15 -52.98 -4.46
N LEU A 4 24.61 -52.49 -3.35
CA LEU A 4 23.43 -51.61 -3.37
C LEU A 4 23.78 -50.35 -2.58
N ILE A 5 24.07 -49.29 -3.34
CA ILE A 5 24.17 -47.92 -2.86
C ILE A 5 22.76 -47.34 -3.07
N THR A 6 22.07 -47.05 -1.98
CA THR A 6 20.78 -46.35 -2.02
C THR A 6 21.07 -44.87 -2.26
N LEU A 7 21.05 -44.46 -3.53
CA LEU A 7 20.99 -43.06 -3.92
C LEU A 7 19.58 -42.55 -3.64
N SER A 8 19.39 -41.88 -2.50
CA SER A 8 18.25 -41.00 -2.31
C SER A 8 18.47 -39.75 -3.16
N PHE A 9 17.86 -39.73 -4.34
CA PHE A 9 17.71 -38.53 -5.15
C PHE A 9 16.89 -37.50 -4.35
N LEU A 10 17.60 -36.53 -3.78
CA LEU A 10 17.04 -35.26 -3.36
C LEU A 10 16.63 -34.51 -4.64
N ALA A 11 15.44 -34.82 -5.16
CA ALA A 11 14.79 -34.02 -6.18
C ALA A 11 14.35 -32.71 -5.50
N ILE A 12 15.27 -31.75 -5.42
CA ILE A 12 14.90 -30.35 -5.23
C ILE A 12 14.14 -29.97 -6.49
N TYR A 13 12.82 -30.13 -6.45
CA TYR A 13 11.91 -29.48 -7.39
C TYR A 13 12.09 -27.98 -7.20
N LEU A 14 13.00 -27.38 -7.96
CA LEU A 14 12.90 -25.98 -8.34
C LEU A 14 11.70 -25.85 -9.28
N ASN A 15 10.48 -26.00 -8.73
CA ASN A 15 9.29 -25.41 -9.33
C ASN A 15 9.48 -23.90 -9.23
N SER A 16 10.30 -23.36 -10.12
CA SER A 16 10.19 -21.96 -10.50
C SER A 16 8.82 -21.88 -11.16
N ALA A 17 7.77 -21.67 -10.36
CA ALA A 17 6.43 -21.45 -10.85
C ALA A 17 6.55 -20.38 -11.94
N LEU A 18 6.23 -20.79 -13.18
CA LEU A 18 6.44 -20.03 -14.41
C LEU A 18 5.61 -18.74 -14.34
N GLY A 19 6.14 -17.70 -13.72
CA GLY A 19 5.64 -16.34 -13.87
C GLY A 19 5.78 -15.88 -15.31
N GLY A 20 4.99 -14.89 -15.70
CA GLY A 20 5.08 -14.24 -17.00
C GLY A 20 6.49 -13.76 -17.31
N ASN A 21 6.84 -13.70 -18.59
CA ASN A 21 8.17 -13.27 -19.06
C ASN A 21 8.41 -11.75 -18.95
N TYR A 22 7.74 -11.07 -18.01
CA TYR A 22 7.80 -9.61 -17.86
C TYR A 22 7.95 -9.20 -16.39
N CYS A 23 8.36 -7.96 -16.18
CA CYS A 23 8.43 -7.31 -14.88
C CYS A 23 7.42 -6.16 -14.81
N ALA A 24 6.88 -5.88 -13.62
CA ALA A 24 5.92 -4.80 -13.42
C ALA A 24 6.47 -3.72 -12.47
N GLY A 25 6.61 -2.51 -12.98
CA GLY A 25 6.82 -1.32 -12.15
C GLY A 25 5.46 -0.70 -11.83
N ILE A 26 5.19 -0.41 -10.55
CA ILE A 26 3.91 0.15 -10.13
C ILE A 26 4.14 1.46 -9.41
N ARG A 27 3.54 2.52 -9.95
CA ARG A 27 3.52 3.84 -9.34
C ARG A 27 2.50 3.90 -8.21
N GLY A 28 2.96 4.21 -7.00
CA GLY A 28 2.07 4.52 -5.88
C GLY A 28 1.17 5.74 -6.12
N ASN A 29 -0.03 5.69 -5.55
CA ASN A 29 -1.11 6.66 -5.79
C ASN A 29 -2.04 6.87 -4.58
N GLY A 30 -1.56 6.56 -3.37
CA GLY A 30 -2.34 6.72 -2.14
C GLY A 30 -3.63 5.91 -2.14
N GLU A 31 -4.75 6.58 -1.88
CA GLU A 31 -6.10 6.03 -1.84
C GLU A 31 -6.58 5.44 -3.18
N LEU A 32 -5.98 5.86 -4.30
CA LEU A 32 -6.35 5.43 -5.66
C LEU A 32 -5.82 4.03 -6.02
N ALA A 33 -5.29 3.28 -5.05
CA ALA A 33 -4.77 1.92 -5.20
C ALA A 33 -5.66 0.95 -6.00
N PRO A 34 -7.02 1.03 -5.96
CA PRO A 34 -7.88 0.21 -6.81
C PRO A 34 -7.54 0.27 -8.29
N ALA A 35 -7.02 1.40 -8.79
CA ALA A 35 -6.61 1.51 -10.18
C ALA A 35 -5.50 0.50 -10.54
N HIS A 36 -4.56 0.22 -9.62
CA HIS A 36 -3.54 -0.81 -9.85
C HIS A 36 -4.18 -2.18 -10.07
N TRP A 37 -5.22 -2.50 -9.31
CA TRP A 37 -5.86 -3.82 -9.34
C TRP A 37 -6.68 -4.00 -10.62
N GLY A 38 -7.33 -2.93 -11.09
CA GLY A 38 -7.94 -2.88 -12.42
C GLY A 38 -6.91 -3.18 -13.51
N SER A 39 -5.83 -2.39 -13.58
CA SER A 39 -4.79 -2.57 -14.61
C SER A 39 -4.08 -3.93 -14.54
N LEU A 40 -3.68 -4.37 -13.35
CA LEU A 40 -3.03 -5.67 -13.16
C LEU A 40 -3.94 -6.82 -13.53
N SER A 41 -5.22 -6.78 -13.16
CA SER A 41 -6.14 -7.85 -13.54
C SER A 41 -6.19 -8.02 -15.06
N ARG A 42 -6.25 -6.90 -15.80
CA ARG A 42 -6.19 -6.93 -17.26
C ARG A 42 -4.86 -7.48 -17.77
N ILE A 43 -3.72 -7.00 -17.25
CA ILE A 43 -2.40 -7.47 -17.70
C ILE A 43 -2.22 -8.97 -17.43
N ILE A 44 -2.66 -9.47 -16.27
CA ILE A 44 -2.50 -10.87 -15.85
C ILE A 44 -3.31 -11.83 -16.74
N GLU A 45 -4.48 -11.43 -17.25
CA GLU A 45 -5.24 -12.23 -18.21
C GLU A 45 -4.43 -12.59 -19.46
N HIS A 46 -3.51 -11.71 -19.86
CA HIS A 46 -2.73 -11.85 -21.09
C HIS A 46 -1.32 -12.38 -20.82
N LYS A 47 -0.68 -11.90 -19.74
CA LYS A 47 0.74 -12.13 -19.47
C LYS A 47 1.04 -12.94 -18.20
N ASP A 48 0.02 -13.43 -17.48
CA ASP A 48 0.14 -14.02 -16.13
C ASP A 48 0.71 -13.02 -15.11
N LEU A 49 1.03 -13.47 -13.89
CA LEU A 49 1.72 -12.66 -12.91
C LEU A 49 3.11 -12.23 -13.41
N PRO A 50 3.56 -11.01 -13.08
CA PRO A 50 4.92 -10.59 -13.38
C PRO A 50 5.94 -11.47 -12.66
N LYS A 51 7.12 -11.65 -13.25
CA LYS A 51 8.23 -12.37 -12.62
C LYS A 51 8.87 -11.54 -11.50
N THR A 52 9.00 -10.23 -11.73
CA THR A 52 9.58 -9.29 -10.79
C THR A 52 8.75 -8.02 -10.68
N VAL A 53 8.59 -7.50 -9.47
CA VAL A 53 7.75 -6.34 -9.18
C VAL A 53 8.48 -5.32 -8.33
N ALA A 54 8.21 -4.04 -8.54
CA ALA A 54 8.77 -2.96 -7.73
C ALA A 54 7.79 -1.78 -7.61
N GLY A 55 7.80 -1.08 -6.47
CA GLY A 55 6.94 0.07 -6.22
C GLY A 55 6.84 0.49 -4.75
N GLY A 56 6.58 1.77 -4.48
CA GLY A 56 6.41 2.33 -3.14
C GLY A 56 4.98 2.72 -2.81
N SER A 57 4.73 3.23 -1.60
CA SER A 57 3.42 3.75 -1.18
C SER A 57 2.32 2.67 -1.22
N SER A 58 1.14 3.01 -1.73
CA SER A 58 0.05 2.08 -2.04
C SER A 58 0.41 0.99 -3.06
N ALA A 59 1.45 1.17 -3.88
CA ALA A 59 1.94 0.09 -4.72
C ALA A 59 2.52 -1.05 -3.86
N ALA A 60 3.10 -0.76 -2.70
CA ALA A 60 3.59 -1.81 -1.79
C ALA A 60 2.47 -2.74 -1.30
N ILE A 61 1.25 -2.21 -1.10
CA ILE A 61 0.05 -3.02 -0.79
C ILE A 61 -0.31 -3.91 -1.98
N THR A 62 -0.16 -3.39 -3.20
CA THR A 62 -0.42 -4.13 -4.43
C THR A 62 0.60 -5.26 -4.65
N LEU A 63 1.88 -4.98 -4.43
CA LEU A 63 2.96 -5.96 -4.47
C LEU A 63 2.73 -7.07 -3.45
N PHE A 64 2.25 -6.73 -2.26
CA PHE A 64 1.88 -7.71 -1.23
C PHE A 64 0.79 -8.67 -1.69
N PHE A 65 -0.26 -8.16 -2.36
CA PHE A 65 -1.30 -9.02 -2.93
C PHE A 65 -0.81 -9.84 -4.13
N LEU A 66 0.09 -9.31 -4.96
CA LEU A 66 0.74 -10.09 -6.02
C LEU A 66 1.51 -11.27 -5.43
N ASP A 67 2.27 -11.04 -4.35
CA ASP A 67 3.00 -12.10 -3.64
C ASP A 67 2.04 -13.13 -3.04
N ALA A 68 0.97 -12.69 -2.40
CA ALA A 68 -0.05 -13.57 -1.85
C ALA A 68 -0.68 -14.48 -2.91
N ILE A 69 -1.14 -13.90 -4.03
CA ILE A 69 -1.75 -14.66 -5.13
C ILE A 69 -0.74 -15.62 -5.78
N SER A 70 0.53 -15.25 -5.85
CA SER A 70 1.59 -16.12 -6.38
C SER A 70 1.80 -17.41 -5.57
N ARG A 71 1.42 -17.41 -4.29
CA ARG A 71 1.60 -18.53 -3.35
C ARG A 71 0.46 -19.52 -3.34
N ASN A 72 -0.62 -19.24 -4.05
CA ASN A 72 -1.74 -20.17 -4.12
C ASN A 72 -1.35 -21.40 -4.95
N GLU A 73 -1.07 -22.52 -4.27
CA GLU A 73 -0.56 -23.74 -4.90
C GLU A 73 -1.59 -24.38 -5.83
N GLU A 74 -2.88 -24.39 -5.45
CA GLU A 74 -3.98 -24.94 -6.25
C GLU A 74 -4.11 -24.24 -7.60
N VAL A 75 -4.05 -22.91 -7.59
CA VAL A 75 -4.07 -22.10 -8.82
C VAL A 75 -2.77 -22.27 -9.61
N SER A 76 -1.63 -22.34 -8.92
CA SER A 76 -0.32 -22.45 -9.58
C SER A 76 -0.13 -23.79 -10.31
N ALA A 77 -0.86 -24.83 -9.90
CA ALA A 77 -0.85 -26.15 -10.51
C ALA A 77 -1.70 -26.25 -11.80
N ARG A 78 -2.52 -25.23 -12.11
CA ARG A 78 -3.37 -25.21 -13.31
C ARG A 78 -2.55 -25.02 -14.60
N ASP A 79 -3.17 -25.35 -15.73
CA ASP A 79 -2.60 -25.01 -17.04
C ASP A 79 -2.48 -23.49 -17.19
N GLU A 80 -1.66 -23.05 -18.14
CA GLU A 80 -1.27 -21.66 -18.27
C GLU A 80 -2.48 -20.70 -18.44
N ASP A 81 -3.46 -21.06 -19.27
CA ASP A 81 -4.61 -20.20 -19.56
C ASP A 81 -5.59 -20.17 -18.39
N GLU A 82 -5.88 -21.32 -17.78
CA GLU A 82 -6.70 -21.39 -16.57
C GLU A 82 -6.04 -20.59 -15.43
N ARG A 83 -4.74 -20.81 -15.19
CA ARG A 83 -3.96 -20.13 -14.14
C ARG A 83 -4.01 -18.61 -14.29
N LYS A 84 -3.78 -18.08 -15.50
CA LYS A 84 -3.86 -16.64 -15.80
C LYS A 84 -5.22 -16.07 -15.44
N ASN A 85 -6.29 -16.71 -15.91
CA ASN A 85 -7.65 -16.24 -15.69
C ASN A 85 -8.04 -16.31 -14.20
N GLN A 86 -7.65 -17.37 -13.49
CA GLN A 86 -7.90 -17.51 -12.05
C GLN A 86 -7.17 -16.43 -11.23
N ARG A 87 -5.89 -16.16 -11.53
CA ARG A 87 -5.10 -15.11 -10.86
C ARG A 87 -5.63 -13.70 -11.17
N ALA A 88 -6.04 -13.45 -12.41
CA ALA A 88 -6.69 -12.19 -12.79
C ALA A 88 -8.02 -12.00 -12.04
N LEU A 89 -8.83 -13.07 -11.93
CA LEU A 89 -10.10 -13.04 -11.19
C LEU A 89 -9.88 -12.76 -9.70
N MET A 90 -8.87 -13.36 -9.07
CA MET A 90 -8.51 -13.01 -7.68
C MET A 90 -8.22 -11.51 -7.51
N PHE A 91 -7.48 -10.90 -8.44
CA PHE A 91 -7.22 -9.46 -8.42
C PHE A 91 -8.51 -8.63 -8.57
N LYS A 92 -9.42 -9.01 -9.48
CA LYS A 92 -10.72 -8.34 -9.66
C LYS A 92 -11.57 -8.36 -8.40
N THR A 93 -11.43 -9.42 -7.60
CA THR A 93 -12.20 -9.59 -6.36
C THR A 93 -11.67 -8.79 -5.16
N LEU A 94 -10.53 -8.10 -5.25
CA LEU A 94 -9.96 -7.35 -4.12
C LEU A 94 -10.92 -6.28 -3.55
N VAL A 95 -11.52 -5.44 -4.41
CA VAL A 95 -12.53 -4.44 -3.94
C VAL A 95 -13.80 -5.13 -3.43
N PRO A 96 -14.43 -6.06 -4.17
CA PRO A 96 -15.56 -6.83 -3.65
C PRO A 96 -15.29 -7.52 -2.30
N HIS A 97 -14.08 -8.01 -2.06
CA HIS A 97 -13.66 -8.58 -0.78
C HIS A 97 -13.67 -7.49 0.31
N ILE A 98 -13.04 -6.35 0.05
CA ILE A 98 -13.00 -5.21 0.97
C ILE A 98 -14.42 -4.70 1.27
N MET A 99 -15.31 -4.67 0.27
CA MET A 99 -16.72 -4.30 0.43
C MET A 99 -17.51 -5.35 1.22
N TYR A 100 -17.30 -6.64 0.96
CA TYR A 100 -17.93 -7.73 1.73
C TYR A 100 -17.57 -7.66 3.20
N ILE A 101 -16.28 -7.39 3.47
CA ILE A 101 -15.82 -7.02 4.79
C ILE A 101 -16.68 -5.82 5.18
N GLY A 102 -16.54 -4.63 4.60
CA GLY A 102 -17.25 -3.40 4.98
C GLY A 102 -18.77 -3.46 5.24
N MET A 103 -19.54 -4.31 4.55
CA MET A 103 -21.01 -4.40 4.67
C MET A 103 -21.49 -5.39 5.75
N GLU A 104 -20.72 -6.46 6.03
CA GLU A 104 -21.11 -7.51 6.96
C GLU A 104 -20.63 -7.19 8.38
N ASP A 105 -21.20 -6.11 8.96
CA ASP A 105 -20.82 -5.41 10.21
C ASP A 105 -20.59 -6.33 11.45
N VAL A 106 -21.04 -7.58 11.41
CA VAL A 106 -21.00 -8.53 12.53
C VAL A 106 -19.69 -9.33 12.61
N LYS A 107 -18.85 -9.34 11.56
CA LYS A 107 -17.77 -10.36 11.43
C LYS A 107 -16.36 -9.81 11.63
N VAL A 108 -16.07 -8.56 11.26
CA VAL A 108 -14.76 -7.94 11.52
C VAL A 108 -14.81 -6.42 11.88
N PRO A 109 -15.66 -5.97 12.83
CA PRO A 109 -16.01 -4.54 13.06
C PRO A 109 -14.82 -3.55 13.06
N LYS A 110 -13.65 -3.99 13.54
CA LYS A 110 -12.43 -3.17 13.65
C LYS A 110 -11.73 -2.85 12.33
N ILE A 111 -11.96 -3.59 11.24
CA ILE A 111 -11.26 -3.39 9.94
C ILE A 111 -12.02 -2.39 9.04
N MET A 112 -13.32 -2.30 9.26
CA MET A 112 -14.31 -2.19 8.19
C MET A 112 -14.58 -0.75 7.82
N LYS A 113 -14.65 0.12 8.82
CA LYS A 113 -14.86 1.56 8.65
C LYS A 113 -13.55 2.34 8.68
N MET A 114 -12.41 1.63 8.78
CA MET A 114 -11.07 2.17 8.57
C MET A 114 -10.76 2.17 7.08
N VAL A 115 -10.78 1.00 6.44
CA VAL A 115 -10.51 0.88 5.01
C VAL A 115 -11.63 1.56 4.23
N GLY A 116 -12.89 1.36 4.64
CA GLY A 116 -14.04 2.08 4.07
C GLY A 116 -13.84 3.59 4.05
N ASN A 117 -13.56 4.25 5.19
CA ASN A 117 -13.50 5.72 5.23
C ASN A 117 -12.16 6.33 4.81
N VAL A 118 -11.05 5.60 4.94
CA VAL A 118 -9.78 5.97 4.29
C VAL A 118 -9.88 5.81 2.77
N MET A 119 -10.86 5.03 2.28
CA MET A 119 -11.17 4.89 0.85
C MET A 119 -12.50 5.55 0.42
N GLY A 120 -13.21 6.31 1.29
CA GLY A 120 -14.41 7.07 0.90
C GLY A 120 -15.80 6.48 1.07
N ILE A 121 -15.91 5.36 1.75
CA ILE A 121 -17.14 4.59 1.87
C ILE A 121 -17.89 5.02 3.14
N GLY A 122 -18.79 6.00 3.01
CA GLY A 122 -19.83 6.33 3.99
C GLY A 122 -19.51 7.42 5.02
N ASP A 123 -20.56 8.08 5.52
CA ASP A 123 -20.49 9.26 6.41
C ASP A 123 -20.24 8.93 7.90
N ASP A 124 -20.33 7.65 8.30
CA ASP A 124 -20.35 7.21 9.71
C ASP A 124 -19.09 6.48 10.21
N GLY A 125 -17.99 6.48 9.46
CA GLY A 125 -16.81 5.69 9.82
C GLY A 125 -15.75 6.41 10.63
N PHE A 126 -14.52 5.88 10.61
CA PHE A 126 -13.49 6.20 11.61
C PHE A 126 -13.20 7.71 11.73
N ILE A 127 -13.01 8.40 10.61
CA ILE A 127 -12.71 9.84 10.61
C ILE A 127 -13.89 10.66 11.13
N ALA A 128 -15.12 10.30 10.78
CA ALA A 128 -16.33 10.97 11.30
C ALA A 128 -16.51 10.74 12.80
N ALA A 129 -16.27 9.52 13.28
CA ALA A 129 -16.30 9.18 14.70
C ALA A 129 -15.20 9.88 15.49
N LEU A 130 -13.99 9.99 14.94
CA LEU A 130 -12.91 10.82 15.47
C LEU A 130 -13.32 12.29 15.54
N GLY A 131 -13.91 12.83 14.48
CA GLY A 131 -14.41 14.21 14.44
C GLY A 131 -15.47 14.46 15.51
N LYS A 132 -16.38 13.51 15.71
CA LYS A 132 -17.37 13.54 16.80
C LYS A 132 -16.69 13.49 18.17
N ALA A 133 -15.75 12.57 18.39
CA ALA A 133 -15.01 12.45 19.64
C ALA A 133 -14.24 13.74 19.96
N VAL A 134 -13.55 14.32 18.98
CA VAL A 134 -12.90 15.63 19.10
C VAL A 134 -13.91 16.74 19.40
N LYS A 135 -15.11 16.72 18.82
CA LYS A 135 -16.09 17.78 19.08
C LYS A 135 -16.65 17.72 20.50
N VAL A 136 -17.00 16.52 20.98
CA VAL A 136 -17.83 16.37 22.20
C VAL A 136 -17.03 15.96 23.45
N ALA A 137 -15.93 15.25 23.30
CA ALA A 137 -15.23 14.67 24.44
C ALA A 137 -14.51 15.73 25.28
N LYS A 138 -14.75 15.73 26.59
CA LYS A 138 -14.09 16.63 27.54
C LYS A 138 -12.88 16.00 28.22
N ASP A 139 -12.81 14.67 28.22
CA ASP A 139 -11.75 13.88 28.83
C ASP A 139 -11.50 12.59 28.05
N LEU A 140 -10.47 11.83 28.46
CA LEU A 140 -10.05 10.59 27.81
C LEU A 140 -11.12 9.49 27.85
N PRO A 141 -11.80 9.22 28.98
CA PRO A 141 -12.87 8.23 29.00
C PRO A 141 -14.00 8.55 28.01
N MET A 142 -14.50 9.79 27.99
CA MET A 142 -15.53 10.21 27.06
C MET A 142 -15.05 10.14 25.60
N PHE A 143 -13.78 10.44 25.35
CA PHE A 143 -13.21 10.32 24.00
C PHE A 143 -13.29 8.89 23.48
N PHE A 144 -12.84 7.91 24.28
CA PHE A 144 -12.91 6.50 23.88
C PHE A 144 -14.32 5.92 23.92
N ASP A 145 -15.20 6.42 24.76
CA ASP A 145 -16.62 6.06 24.76
C ASP A 145 -17.29 6.49 23.45
N VAL A 146 -17.04 7.72 22.99
CA VAL A 146 -17.57 8.25 21.73
C VAL A 146 -16.92 7.58 20.52
N LEU A 147 -15.60 7.33 20.58
CA LEU A 147 -14.88 6.62 19.54
C LEU A 147 -15.29 5.13 19.47
N GLY A 148 -15.78 4.57 20.57
CA GLY A 148 -16.38 3.25 20.65
C GLY A 148 -15.47 2.14 20.09
N GLU A 149 -16.01 1.38 19.15
CA GLU A 149 -15.33 0.25 18.53
C GLU A 149 -14.09 0.63 17.70
N TYR A 150 -13.93 1.92 17.37
CA TYR A 150 -12.77 2.41 16.62
C TYR A 150 -11.55 2.74 17.47
N GLY A 151 -11.65 2.67 18.80
CA GLY A 151 -10.50 2.90 19.69
C GLY A 151 -9.22 2.17 19.24
N PRO A 152 -9.29 0.89 18.82
CA PRO A 152 -8.16 0.13 18.29
C PRO A 152 -7.66 0.55 16.89
N LEU A 153 -8.19 1.58 16.25
CA LEU A 153 -7.68 2.07 14.96
C LEU A 153 -6.85 3.34 15.12
N LEU A 154 -7.10 4.06 16.21
CA LEU A 154 -6.32 5.23 16.57
C LEU A 154 -4.87 4.81 16.78
N ASN A 155 -3.96 5.56 16.15
CA ASN A 155 -2.54 5.42 16.38
C ASN A 155 -2.23 5.39 17.89
N PRO A 156 -1.59 4.33 18.42
CA PRO A 156 -1.27 4.22 19.84
C PRO A 156 -0.45 5.39 20.39
N GLU A 157 0.33 6.08 19.55
CA GLU A 157 1.05 7.29 19.93
C GLU A 157 0.09 8.44 20.24
N LEU A 158 -0.97 8.63 19.44
CA LEU A 158 -2.03 9.60 19.73
C LEU A 158 -2.81 9.22 20.98
N ALA A 159 -3.13 7.93 21.15
CA ALA A 159 -3.81 7.44 22.36
C ALA A 159 -2.97 7.69 23.63
N SER A 160 -1.67 7.39 23.57
CA SER A 160 -0.71 7.69 24.64
C SER A 160 -0.58 9.20 24.87
N GLY A 161 -0.62 9.99 23.79
CA GLY A 161 -0.56 11.44 23.83
C GLY A 161 -1.77 12.07 24.51
N LEU A 162 -2.99 11.65 24.15
CA LEU A 162 -4.24 12.10 24.76
C LEU A 162 -4.26 11.88 26.28
N ARG A 163 -3.59 10.84 26.77
CA ARG A 163 -3.42 10.61 28.20
C ARG A 163 -2.45 11.61 28.84
N LYS A 164 -1.35 11.93 28.15
CA LYS A 164 -0.31 12.84 28.66
C LYS A 164 -0.77 14.30 28.64
N ASN A 165 -1.36 14.74 27.53
CA ASN A 165 -1.88 16.08 27.33
C ASN A 165 -3.13 16.02 26.45
N PHE A 166 -4.30 15.84 27.08
CA PHE A 166 -5.56 15.64 26.37
C PHE A 166 -5.91 16.79 25.43
N SER A 167 -5.75 18.04 25.88
CA SER A 167 -6.11 19.23 25.10
C SER A 167 -5.27 19.35 23.83
N PHE A 168 -3.94 19.25 23.97
CA PHE A 168 -3.01 19.32 22.84
C PHE A 168 -3.28 18.22 21.81
N TYR A 169 -3.30 16.95 22.23
CA TYR A 169 -3.47 15.84 21.29
C TYR A 169 -4.85 15.78 20.68
N LYS A 170 -5.89 16.21 21.40
CA LYS A 170 -7.23 16.40 20.83
C LYS A 170 -7.21 17.47 19.74
N GLY A 171 -6.47 18.56 19.95
CA GLY A 171 -6.21 19.59 18.93
C GLY A 171 -5.44 19.04 17.72
N GLN A 172 -4.44 18.19 17.95
CA GLN A 172 -3.69 17.55 16.87
C GLN A 172 -4.55 16.60 16.05
N ILE A 173 -5.44 15.84 16.69
CA ILE A 173 -6.41 15.01 15.98
C ILE A 173 -7.37 15.89 15.17
N ALA A 174 -7.86 16.99 15.74
CA ALA A 174 -8.73 17.93 15.05
C ALA A 174 -8.07 18.49 13.77
N GLU A 175 -6.79 18.85 13.86
CA GLU A 175 -6.03 19.37 12.74
C GLU A 175 -5.72 18.28 11.71
N ALA A 176 -5.31 17.10 12.17
CA ALA A 176 -5.06 15.96 11.31
C ALA A 176 -6.30 15.58 10.49
N ILE A 177 -7.51 15.63 11.07
CA ILE A 177 -8.77 15.36 10.35
C ILE A 177 -8.97 16.33 9.18
N LYS A 178 -8.63 17.62 9.34
CA LYS A 178 -8.83 18.63 8.29
C LYS A 178 -7.95 18.40 7.07
N VAL A 179 -6.75 17.87 7.29
CA VAL A 179 -5.73 17.65 6.25
C VAL A 179 -5.55 16.18 5.90
N PHE A 180 -6.35 15.29 6.48
CA PHE A 180 -6.25 13.85 6.25
C PHE A 180 -6.56 13.53 4.79
N GLY A 181 -5.59 12.96 4.08
CA GLY A 181 -5.72 12.66 2.64
C GLY A 181 -5.82 13.90 1.74
N SER A 182 -5.64 15.12 2.25
CA SER A 182 -5.58 16.31 1.39
C SER A 182 -4.23 16.44 0.68
N PHE A 183 -3.21 15.76 1.20
CA PHE A 183 -1.84 15.78 0.69
C PHE A 183 -1.34 17.21 0.46
N ASP A 184 -1.62 18.09 1.43
CA ASP A 184 -1.28 19.52 1.36
C ASP A 184 0.12 19.80 1.93
N ALA A 185 1.15 19.41 1.19
CA ALA A 185 2.52 19.74 1.57
C ALA A 185 2.80 21.26 1.53
N LYS A 186 1.98 22.05 0.82
CA LYS A 186 2.17 23.49 0.66
C LYS A 186 1.84 24.28 1.93
N ASN A 187 0.71 23.98 2.56
CA ASN A 187 0.21 24.78 3.68
C ASN A 187 0.33 24.08 5.04
N ASP A 188 0.52 22.76 5.07
CA ASP A 188 0.61 22.01 6.33
C ASP A 188 1.99 22.15 6.99
N MET A 189 2.17 23.18 7.80
CA MET A 189 3.45 23.42 8.49
C MET A 189 3.89 22.25 9.39
N ASN A 190 2.96 21.41 9.85
CA ASN A 190 3.23 20.33 10.80
C ASN A 190 3.33 18.94 10.15
N LEU A 191 3.43 18.89 8.82
CA LEU A 191 3.38 17.68 8.01
C LEU A 191 4.28 16.54 8.51
N PHE A 192 5.51 16.85 8.94
CA PHE A 192 6.50 15.84 9.36
C PHE A 192 6.43 15.46 10.84
N TYR A 193 5.67 16.19 11.65
CA TYR A 193 5.66 16.04 13.11
C TYR A 193 4.33 15.49 13.63
N ARG A 194 3.22 15.89 13.00
CA ARG A 194 1.88 15.49 13.43
C ARG A 194 1.70 13.99 13.26
N LYS A 195 1.39 13.31 14.36
CA LYS A 195 1.17 11.86 14.38
C LYS A 195 0.00 11.49 13.46
N GLY A 196 0.16 10.40 12.72
CA GLY A 196 -0.91 9.89 11.85
C GLY A 196 -2.12 9.43 12.65
N LEU A 197 -3.33 9.63 12.08
CA LEU A 197 -4.59 9.18 12.70
C LEU A 197 -4.68 7.65 12.74
N VAL A 198 -4.20 7.03 11.66
CA VAL A 198 -4.31 5.60 11.34
C VAL A 198 -3.07 4.86 11.83
N ASP A 199 -3.27 3.73 12.49
CA ASP A 199 -2.19 2.80 12.81
C ASP A 199 -1.85 1.89 11.61
N PHE A 200 -0.87 2.29 10.80
CA PHE A 200 -0.41 1.50 9.63
C PHE A 200 0.14 0.12 9.99
N LYS A 201 0.65 -0.10 11.22
CA LYS A 201 1.14 -1.41 11.67
C LYS A 201 -0.03 -2.36 11.87
N TYR A 202 -1.08 -1.86 12.52
CA TYR A 202 -2.32 -2.64 12.65
C TYR A 202 -2.97 -2.85 11.28
N LEU A 203 -3.04 -1.83 10.43
CA LEU A 203 -3.54 -1.95 9.06
C LEU A 203 -2.81 -3.05 8.28
N GLY A 204 -1.48 -3.16 8.40
CA GLY A 204 -0.70 -4.24 7.81
C GLY A 204 -1.18 -5.63 8.24
N VAL A 205 -1.46 -5.83 9.53
CA VAL A 205 -2.03 -7.09 10.05
C VAL A 205 -3.40 -7.38 9.44
N LEU A 206 -4.24 -6.35 9.28
CA LEU A 206 -5.57 -6.49 8.69
C LEU A 206 -5.50 -6.87 7.21
N THR A 207 -4.66 -6.18 6.44
CA THR A 207 -4.37 -6.51 5.04
C THR A 207 -3.82 -7.93 4.93
N GLY A 208 -3.00 -8.35 5.89
CA GLY A 208 -2.50 -9.72 6.01
C GLY A 208 -3.59 -10.79 6.02
N ARG A 209 -4.73 -10.52 6.66
CA ARG A 209 -5.86 -11.48 6.71
C ARG A 209 -6.54 -11.63 5.36
N ILE A 210 -6.64 -10.55 4.60
CA ILE A 210 -7.16 -10.57 3.22
C ILE A 210 -6.18 -11.35 2.34
N ALA A 211 -4.89 -11.11 2.50
CA ALA A 211 -3.85 -11.77 1.72
C ALA A 211 -3.74 -13.28 2.02
N ASP A 212 -3.93 -13.71 3.28
CA ASP A 212 -3.99 -15.13 3.65
C ASP A 212 -5.07 -15.90 2.87
N PHE A 213 -6.23 -15.28 2.63
CA PHE A 213 -7.31 -15.87 1.84
C PHE A 213 -6.85 -16.16 0.40
N TYR A 214 -6.22 -15.19 -0.25
CA TYR A 214 -5.73 -15.36 -1.61
C TYR A 214 -4.50 -16.28 -1.71
N ALA A 215 -3.65 -16.30 -0.68
CA ALA A 215 -2.51 -17.21 -0.60
C ALA A 215 -2.87 -18.68 -0.36
N GLY A 216 -4.15 -18.99 -0.13
CA GLY A 216 -4.59 -20.35 0.20
C GLY A 216 -4.20 -20.80 1.61
N TYR A 217 -3.91 -19.85 2.52
CA TYR A 217 -3.57 -20.14 3.92
C TYR A 217 -4.79 -20.31 4.83
N ALA A 218 -6.00 -20.24 4.28
CA ALA A 218 -7.23 -20.49 5.03
C ALA A 218 -7.41 -21.99 5.35
N ASP A 219 -8.51 -22.32 6.03
CA ASP A 219 -8.89 -23.72 6.24
C ASP A 219 -9.39 -24.38 4.94
N GLU A 220 -9.32 -25.72 4.89
CA GLU A 220 -9.68 -26.57 3.75
C GLU A 220 -11.01 -26.17 3.10
N GLN A 221 -12.09 -26.05 3.88
CA GLN A 221 -13.41 -25.66 3.37
C GLN A 221 -13.39 -24.28 2.69
N THR A 222 -12.62 -23.33 3.22
CA THR A 222 -12.49 -22.01 2.62
C THR A 222 -11.74 -22.09 1.29
N ASN A 223 -10.63 -22.84 1.26
CA ASN A 223 -9.83 -23.02 0.06
C ASN A 223 -10.61 -23.77 -1.03
N GLU A 224 -11.37 -24.80 -0.69
CA GLU A 224 -12.28 -25.51 -1.60
C GLU A 224 -13.33 -24.56 -2.19
N ASN A 225 -13.96 -23.71 -1.37
CA ASN A 225 -14.94 -22.75 -1.86
C ASN A 225 -14.33 -21.69 -2.78
N LEU A 226 -13.13 -21.21 -2.44
CA LEU A 226 -12.39 -20.27 -3.29
C LEU A 226 -12.05 -20.95 -4.62
N GLN A 227 -11.53 -22.17 -4.61
CA GLN A 227 -11.20 -22.89 -5.84
C GLN A 227 -12.44 -23.17 -6.69
N TYR A 228 -13.56 -23.57 -6.07
CA TYR A 228 -14.81 -23.75 -6.77
C TYR A 228 -15.30 -22.46 -7.44
N PHE A 229 -15.21 -21.32 -6.75
CA PHE A 229 -15.51 -20.02 -7.36
C PHE A 229 -14.62 -19.74 -8.58
N LEU A 230 -13.31 -19.98 -8.48
CA LEU A 230 -12.36 -19.72 -9.55
C LEU A 230 -12.62 -20.63 -10.76
N ASP A 231 -12.81 -21.93 -10.53
CA ASP A 231 -13.09 -22.92 -11.57
C ASP A 231 -14.39 -22.58 -12.34
N GLN A 232 -15.39 -22.02 -11.67
CA GLN A 232 -16.68 -21.68 -12.30
C GLN A 232 -16.69 -20.32 -13.01
N CYS A 233 -15.80 -19.40 -12.65
CA CYS A 233 -15.92 -17.99 -13.04
C CYS A 233 -14.72 -17.42 -13.79
N ALA A 234 -13.56 -18.09 -13.77
CA ALA A 234 -12.34 -17.56 -14.38
C ALA A 234 -12.47 -17.35 -15.89
N GLU A 235 -13.01 -18.31 -16.63
CA GLU A 235 -13.22 -18.21 -18.09
C GLU A 235 -14.16 -17.05 -18.44
N ASP A 236 -15.33 -16.98 -17.77
CA ASP A 236 -16.30 -15.90 -17.96
C ASP A 236 -15.73 -14.52 -17.59
N SER A 237 -14.78 -14.47 -16.66
CA SER A 237 -14.15 -13.21 -16.24
C SER A 237 -13.23 -12.62 -17.29
N ARG A 238 -12.68 -13.43 -18.20
CA ARG A 238 -11.66 -12.99 -19.15
C ARG A 238 -12.17 -11.84 -20.01
N GLY A 239 -11.44 -10.73 -20.03
CA GLY A 239 -11.81 -9.54 -20.79
C GLY A 239 -13.01 -8.79 -20.25
N ARG A 240 -13.37 -9.01 -18.98
CA ARG A 240 -14.45 -8.30 -18.29
C ARG A 240 -14.00 -7.72 -16.95
N SER A 241 -14.38 -6.49 -16.65
CA SER A 241 -14.29 -5.96 -15.29
C SER A 241 -15.24 -6.71 -14.35
N TRP A 242 -15.14 -6.46 -13.03
CA TRP A 242 -16.01 -7.15 -12.07
C TRP A 242 -17.51 -6.89 -12.33
N PRO A 243 -18.00 -5.65 -12.51
CA PRO A 243 -19.39 -5.40 -12.89
C PRO A 243 -19.84 -6.12 -14.17
N GLU A 244 -18.97 -6.17 -15.19
CA GLU A 244 -19.27 -6.84 -16.45
C GLU A 244 -19.38 -8.36 -16.28
N LEU A 245 -18.52 -8.96 -15.45
CA LEU A 245 -18.64 -10.36 -15.05
C LEU A 245 -19.95 -10.60 -14.30
N MET A 246 -20.34 -9.73 -13.36
CA MET A 246 -21.59 -9.89 -12.61
C MET A 246 -22.82 -9.75 -13.51
N ALA A 247 -22.77 -8.87 -14.51
CA ALA A 247 -23.84 -8.74 -15.50
C ALA A 247 -23.95 -9.99 -16.39
N LYS A 248 -22.81 -10.61 -16.73
CA LYS A 248 -22.73 -11.81 -17.56
C LYS A 248 -23.11 -13.09 -16.81
N ASN A 249 -22.58 -13.26 -15.59
CA ASN A 249 -22.75 -14.44 -14.75
C ASN A 249 -22.93 -14.03 -13.27
N PRO A 250 -24.16 -13.70 -12.84
CA PRO A 250 -24.45 -13.29 -11.46
C PRO A 250 -24.14 -14.37 -10.41
N VAL A 251 -24.05 -15.64 -10.79
CA VAL A 251 -23.73 -16.74 -9.87
C VAL A 251 -22.34 -16.56 -9.26
N CYS A 252 -21.41 -15.94 -9.99
CA CYS A 252 -20.06 -15.65 -9.51
C CYS A 252 -20.04 -14.79 -8.25
N GLN A 253 -20.96 -13.83 -8.10
CA GLN A 253 -21.08 -13.04 -6.88
C GLN A 253 -21.37 -13.93 -5.67
N LYS A 254 -22.34 -14.84 -5.84
CA LYS A 254 -22.79 -15.73 -4.77
C LYS A 254 -21.66 -16.68 -4.37
N LEU A 255 -20.98 -17.30 -5.33
CA LEU A 255 -19.88 -18.23 -5.05
C LEU A 255 -18.72 -17.52 -4.32
N PHE A 256 -18.38 -16.31 -4.76
CA PHE A 256 -17.38 -15.52 -4.08
C PHE A 256 -17.80 -15.18 -2.65
N VAL A 257 -19.04 -14.71 -2.44
CA VAL A 257 -19.58 -14.45 -1.09
C VAL A 257 -19.61 -15.70 -0.22
N ASP A 258 -19.93 -16.87 -0.77
CA ASP A 258 -19.92 -18.15 -0.06
C ASP A 258 -18.49 -18.53 0.41
N SER A 259 -17.47 -18.24 -0.40
CA SER A 259 -16.06 -18.42 -0.02
C SER A 259 -15.63 -17.47 1.11
N LEU A 260 -16.02 -16.19 1.04
CA LEU A 260 -15.75 -15.21 2.10
C LEU A 260 -16.53 -15.53 3.38
N GLN A 261 -17.75 -16.06 3.25
CA GLN A 261 -18.56 -16.52 4.38
C GLN A 261 -17.92 -17.72 5.08
N ALA A 262 -17.30 -18.64 4.34
CA ALA A 262 -16.50 -19.72 4.94
C ALA A 262 -15.29 -19.16 5.71
N TYR A 263 -14.66 -18.10 5.17
CA TYR A 263 -13.47 -17.49 5.76
C TYR A 263 -13.74 -16.56 6.97
N TYR A 264 -14.76 -15.72 6.93
CA TYR A 264 -15.07 -14.74 7.98
C TYR A 264 -16.25 -15.16 8.85
N GLY A 265 -17.05 -16.13 8.40
CA GLY A 265 -18.25 -16.55 9.09
C GLY A 265 -17.99 -17.16 10.48
N PRO A 266 -19.02 -17.14 11.35
CA PRO A 266 -18.92 -17.71 12.68
C PRO A 266 -18.67 -19.22 12.60
N LYS A 267 -17.64 -19.69 13.31
CA LYS A 267 -17.41 -21.12 13.52
C LYS A 267 -18.14 -21.58 14.77
N TYR A 268 -18.63 -22.82 14.72
CA TYR A 268 -19.32 -23.45 15.84
C TYR A 268 -18.71 -24.80 16.13
N GLU A 269 -18.46 -25.07 17.40
CA GLU A 269 -18.01 -26.37 17.87
C GLU A 269 -19.14 -27.05 18.66
N THR A 270 -19.27 -28.35 18.47
CA THR A 270 -20.27 -29.15 19.18
C THR A 270 -19.61 -29.77 20.41
N ARG A 271 -19.96 -29.28 21.61
CA ARG A 271 -19.39 -29.77 22.88
C ARG A 271 -20.41 -30.58 23.67
N ARG A 272 -19.97 -31.72 24.20
CA ARG A 272 -20.74 -32.50 25.18
C ARG A 272 -20.47 -31.93 26.57
N VAL A 273 -21.50 -31.34 27.18
CA VAL A 273 -21.44 -30.86 28.55
C VAL A 273 -22.27 -31.75 29.46
N ARG A 274 -21.69 -32.11 30.60
CA ARG A 274 -22.35 -32.85 31.68
C ARG A 274 -22.77 -31.85 32.75
N ARG A 275 -24.05 -31.85 33.11
CA ARG A 275 -24.56 -30.96 34.18
C ARG A 275 -23.96 -31.42 35.52
N LEU A 276 -23.48 -30.48 36.36
CA LEU A 276 -23.01 -30.81 37.71
C LEU A 276 -24.14 -31.56 38.46
N GLY A 277 -23.85 -32.78 38.91
CA GLY A 277 -24.81 -33.68 39.59
C GLY A 277 -25.71 -34.54 38.68
N GLY A 278 -25.64 -34.41 37.34
CA GLY A 278 -26.49 -35.15 36.40
C GLY A 278 -25.83 -36.35 35.72
N ARG A 279 -26.60 -37.42 35.47
CA ARG A 279 -26.23 -38.54 34.55
C ARG A 279 -26.46 -38.21 33.07
N VAL A 280 -27.07 -37.06 32.74
CA VAL A 280 -27.44 -36.67 31.37
C VAL A 280 -26.35 -35.81 30.75
N THR A 281 -25.90 -36.20 29.54
CA THR A 281 -24.97 -35.43 28.72
C THR A 281 -25.78 -34.67 27.67
N ARG A 282 -25.61 -33.35 27.55
CA ARG A 282 -26.23 -32.56 26.48
C ARG A 282 -25.16 -32.10 25.51
N THR A 283 -25.49 -32.18 24.22
CA THR A 283 -24.71 -31.60 23.15
C THR A 283 -25.10 -30.14 22.97
N ILE A 284 -24.15 -29.21 23.06
CA ILE A 284 -24.36 -27.78 22.84
C ILE A 284 -23.48 -27.32 21.68
N LYS A 285 -24.08 -26.56 20.76
CA LYS A 285 -23.37 -25.87 19.68
C LYS A 285 -22.88 -24.52 20.23
N THR A 286 -21.58 -24.38 20.42
CA THR A 286 -20.95 -23.17 20.98
C THR A 286 -20.23 -22.42 19.87
N LYS A 287 -20.49 -21.13 19.75
CA LYS A 287 -19.74 -20.25 18.85
C LYS A 287 -18.31 -20.15 19.36
N ILE A 288 -17.33 -20.47 18.52
CA ILE A 288 -15.90 -20.33 18.85
C ILE A 288 -15.36 -19.03 18.26
N PRO A 289 -14.40 -18.36 18.94
CA PRO A 289 -13.70 -17.22 18.36
C PRO A 289 -13.03 -17.63 17.05
N ARG A 290 -13.12 -16.77 16.03
CA ARG A 290 -12.40 -16.98 14.78
C ARG A 290 -10.91 -16.69 15.00
N THR A 291 -10.07 -17.61 14.57
CA THR A 291 -8.63 -17.39 14.42
C THR A 291 -8.31 -17.19 12.96
N PHE A 292 -7.37 -16.30 12.68
CA PHE A 292 -6.82 -16.08 11.35
C PHE A 292 -5.34 -16.46 11.38
N PRO A 293 -4.78 -17.03 10.30
CA PRO A 293 -3.37 -17.38 10.26
C PRO A 293 -2.47 -16.15 10.50
N ASN A 294 -2.82 -15.02 9.87
CA ASN A 294 -1.97 -13.85 9.69
C ASN A 294 -0.57 -14.24 9.19
N LYS A 295 -0.47 -15.27 8.35
CA LYS A 295 0.81 -15.83 7.93
C LYS A 295 1.47 -14.93 6.90
N MET A 296 0.70 -14.50 5.90
CA MET A 296 1.20 -13.75 4.75
C MET A 296 1.92 -12.45 5.14
N VAL A 297 1.44 -11.73 6.16
CA VAL A 297 2.06 -10.46 6.59
C VAL A 297 3.46 -10.66 7.19
N PHE A 298 3.80 -11.85 7.68
CA PHE A 298 5.14 -12.13 8.22
C PHE A 298 6.03 -12.91 7.25
N GLU A 299 5.55 -13.20 6.05
CA GLU A 299 6.39 -13.77 5.00
C GLU A 299 7.49 -12.78 4.60
N GLU A 300 8.65 -13.34 4.23
CA GLU A 300 9.77 -12.56 3.72
C GLU A 300 9.39 -11.91 2.38
N VAL A 301 9.79 -10.65 2.21
CA VAL A 301 9.60 -9.93 0.96
C VAL A 301 10.44 -10.62 -0.12
N GLY A 302 9.78 -11.02 -1.20
CA GLY A 302 10.47 -11.67 -2.31
C GLY A 302 10.44 -13.20 -2.29
N SER A 303 9.81 -13.84 -1.28
CA SER A 303 9.83 -15.30 -1.16
C SER A 303 8.77 -16.05 -1.98
N GLY A 304 7.71 -15.40 -2.46
CA GLY A 304 6.79 -15.96 -3.47
C GLY A 304 7.05 -15.36 -4.85
N ILE A 305 6.83 -14.06 -5.01
CA ILE A 305 7.19 -13.27 -6.21
C ILE A 305 8.46 -12.45 -5.95
N ASP A 306 9.35 -12.28 -6.93
CA ASP A 306 10.57 -11.47 -6.76
C ASP A 306 10.18 -9.98 -6.61
N ALA A 307 10.08 -9.49 -5.38
CA ALA A 307 9.51 -8.18 -5.07
C ALA A 307 10.52 -7.20 -4.48
N TYR A 308 10.42 -5.94 -4.91
CA TYR A 308 11.26 -4.82 -4.46
C TYR A 308 10.39 -3.61 -4.07
N PRO A 309 9.63 -3.68 -2.96
CA PRO A 309 8.97 -2.52 -2.43
C PRO A 309 9.98 -1.48 -1.92
N THR A 310 9.59 -0.21 -1.88
CA THR A 310 10.51 0.90 -1.55
C THR A 310 9.91 1.96 -0.63
N THR A 311 10.79 2.64 0.11
CA THR A 311 10.47 3.81 0.93
C THR A 311 11.61 4.82 0.90
N SER A 312 11.31 6.11 0.97
CA SER A 312 12.28 7.11 1.40
C SER A 312 12.69 6.86 2.84
N VAL A 313 13.98 6.93 3.14
CA VAL A 313 14.49 6.96 4.51
C VAL A 313 15.36 8.18 4.73
N ILE A 314 15.26 8.73 5.94
CA ILE A 314 16.21 9.68 6.50
C ILE A 314 17.20 8.90 7.37
N ILE A 315 18.48 9.21 7.23
CA ILE A 315 19.59 8.53 7.93
C ILE A 315 20.61 9.55 8.47
N GLY A 316 21.56 9.08 9.26
CA GLY A 316 22.65 9.91 9.79
C GLY A 316 22.15 10.98 10.76
N ASP A 317 22.79 12.15 10.75
CA ASP A 317 22.51 13.23 11.70
C ASP A 317 21.07 13.78 11.60
N ALA A 318 20.47 13.70 10.41
CA ALA A 318 19.06 14.04 10.20
C ALA A 318 18.10 13.27 11.12
N VAL A 319 18.44 12.04 11.51
CA VAL A 319 17.62 11.24 12.44
C VAL A 319 17.56 11.90 13.81
N GLN A 320 18.70 12.38 14.31
CA GLN A 320 18.76 13.04 15.61
C GLN A 320 18.08 14.41 15.57
N ARG A 321 18.35 15.20 14.52
CA ARG A 321 17.67 16.50 14.30
C ARG A 321 16.15 16.33 14.22
N TYR A 322 15.66 15.29 13.55
CA TYR A 322 14.23 14.99 13.49
C TYR A 322 13.65 14.70 14.88
N LYS A 323 14.31 13.85 15.68
CA LYS A 323 13.85 13.53 17.05
C LYS A 323 13.77 14.78 17.93
N GLU A 324 14.77 15.64 17.85
CA GLU A 324 14.83 16.90 18.60
C GLU A 324 13.69 17.83 18.19
N LYS A 325 13.46 18.01 16.88
CA LYS A 325 12.35 18.83 16.38
C LYS A 325 10.97 18.25 16.70
N LEU A 326 10.84 16.92 16.70
CA LEU A 326 9.60 16.25 17.12
C LEU A 326 9.33 16.46 18.62
N ALA A 327 10.37 16.37 19.46
CA ALA A 327 10.26 16.67 20.89
C ALA A 327 9.94 18.15 21.14
N GLU A 328 10.58 19.06 20.40
CA GLU A 328 10.30 20.49 20.41
C GLU A 328 8.84 20.77 20.08
N TYR A 329 8.35 20.18 18.99
CA TYR A 329 6.96 20.26 18.53
C TYR A 329 5.95 19.82 19.60
N GLU A 330 6.22 18.70 20.27
CA GLU A 330 5.36 18.22 21.36
C GLU A 330 5.44 19.09 22.62
N SER A 331 6.58 19.74 22.89
CA SER A 331 6.79 20.58 24.06
C SER A 331 6.23 22.01 23.93
N LYS A 332 6.18 22.55 22.70
CA LYS A 332 5.69 23.89 22.38
C LYS A 332 4.23 23.92 21.92
N ASP A 333 3.47 22.87 22.22
CA ASP A 333 2.08 22.72 21.79
C ASP A 333 1.86 23.03 20.29
N ALA A 334 2.77 22.53 19.43
CA ALA A 334 2.76 22.72 17.97
C ALA A 334 2.87 24.17 17.48
N GLN A 335 3.39 25.10 18.31
CA GLN A 335 3.68 26.47 17.90
C GLN A 335 5.18 26.68 17.67
N GLY A 336 5.53 27.27 16.52
CA GLY A 336 6.87 27.83 16.30
C GLY A 336 8.00 26.80 16.23
N VAL A 337 7.80 25.72 15.48
CA VAL A 337 8.87 24.76 15.15
C VAL A 337 9.41 25.11 13.78
N GLU A 338 10.73 25.33 13.70
CA GLU A 338 11.40 25.53 12.41
C GLU A 338 11.20 24.33 11.49
N ASP A 339 11.23 24.57 10.18
CA ASP A 339 11.16 23.50 9.20
C ASP A 339 12.36 22.55 9.38
N PHE A 340 12.04 21.25 9.44
CA PHE A 340 13.05 20.20 9.39
C PHE A 340 13.57 20.06 7.97
N SER A 341 14.89 20.05 7.81
CA SER A 341 15.55 19.77 6.55
C SER A 341 16.68 18.76 6.69
N LEU A 342 17.00 18.10 5.58
CA LEU A 342 18.10 17.17 5.44
C LEU A 342 18.96 17.47 4.21
N ASP A 343 20.18 16.95 4.21
CA ASP A 343 21.06 16.92 3.06
C ASP A 343 20.62 15.82 2.08
N PHE A 344 20.29 16.24 0.86
CA PHE A 344 19.81 15.35 -0.20
C PHE A 344 20.78 14.19 -0.52
N ASN A 345 22.08 14.45 -0.56
CA ASN A 345 23.06 13.47 -1.00
C ASN A 345 23.49 12.54 0.14
N LEU A 346 23.56 13.06 1.36
CA LEU A 346 24.11 12.34 2.51
C LEU A 346 23.03 11.64 3.34
N GLU A 347 21.88 12.30 3.54
CA GLU A 347 20.92 11.92 4.57
C GLU A 347 19.60 11.38 4.03
N LEU A 348 19.28 11.61 2.76
CA LEU A 348 18.17 10.94 2.07
C LEU A 348 18.65 9.68 1.33
N LYS A 349 17.89 8.59 1.45
CA LYS A 349 18.05 7.40 0.62
C LYS A 349 16.71 6.85 0.17
N TYR A 350 16.71 6.16 -0.97
CA TYR A 350 15.59 5.33 -1.43
C TYR A 350 15.88 3.89 -1.08
N ALA A 351 15.22 3.44 -0.03
CA ALA A 351 15.49 2.17 0.59
C ALA A 351 14.56 1.08 0.04
N TYR A 352 15.14 -0.04 -0.39
CA TYR A 352 14.45 -1.14 -1.03
C TYR A 352 14.54 -2.41 -0.20
N TRP A 353 13.41 -3.05 0.05
CA TRP A 353 13.39 -4.41 0.58
C TRP A 353 13.46 -5.42 -0.57
N GLY A 354 13.91 -6.63 -0.26
CA GLY A 354 13.95 -7.74 -1.20
C GLY A 354 14.95 -8.79 -0.75
N ARG A 355 15.16 -9.81 -1.58
CA ARG A 355 16.20 -10.81 -1.35
C ARG A 355 17.57 -10.17 -1.54
N THR A 356 18.51 -10.43 -0.63
CA THR A 356 19.87 -9.83 -0.63
C THR A 356 20.56 -9.94 -1.98
N HIS A 357 20.59 -11.13 -2.61
CA HIS A 357 21.20 -11.29 -3.94
C HIS A 357 20.55 -10.41 -5.02
N GLY A 358 19.23 -10.23 -4.96
CA GLY A 358 18.49 -9.36 -5.87
C GLY A 358 18.83 -7.89 -5.65
N LEU A 359 18.92 -7.45 -4.39
CA LEU A 359 19.31 -6.10 -4.01
C LEU A 359 20.75 -5.77 -4.41
N ASP A 360 21.67 -6.72 -4.26
CA ASP A 360 23.06 -6.58 -4.72
C ASP A 360 23.13 -6.44 -6.24
N THR A 361 22.39 -7.29 -6.97
CA THR A 361 22.28 -7.21 -8.44
C THR A 361 21.76 -5.84 -8.88
N ILE A 362 20.71 -5.33 -8.22
CA ILE A 362 20.16 -4.00 -8.50
C ILE A 362 21.21 -2.93 -8.24
N LYS A 363 21.87 -2.95 -7.08
CA LYS A 363 22.88 -1.96 -6.70
C LYS A 363 24.01 -1.86 -7.74
N ASP A 364 24.50 -3.01 -8.20
CA ASP A 364 25.58 -3.06 -9.19
C ASP A 364 25.07 -2.66 -10.58
N GLY A 365 23.89 -3.13 -10.99
CA GLY A 365 23.27 -2.75 -12.26
C GLY A 365 22.95 -1.25 -12.35
N LEU A 366 22.49 -0.64 -11.26
CA LEU A 366 22.25 0.81 -11.19
C LEU A 366 23.55 1.60 -11.35
N LYS A 367 24.63 1.19 -10.67
CA LYS A 367 25.95 1.83 -10.83
C LYS A 367 26.52 1.66 -12.23
N GLN A 368 26.32 0.49 -12.84
CA GLN A 368 26.86 0.18 -14.16
C GLN A 368 26.10 0.90 -15.28
N HIS A 369 24.77 0.87 -15.24
CA HIS A 369 23.93 1.35 -16.33
C HIS A 369 23.43 2.79 -16.13
N TYR A 370 23.38 3.27 -14.89
CA TYR A 370 22.84 4.58 -14.54
C TYR A 370 23.74 5.36 -13.55
N PRO A 371 25.07 5.47 -13.78
CA PRO A 371 26.02 6.07 -12.83
C PRO A 371 25.74 7.55 -12.53
N ASN A 372 25.09 8.26 -13.47
CA ASN A 372 24.81 9.70 -13.37
C ASN A 372 23.33 9.97 -13.06
N ASP A 373 22.53 8.96 -12.74
CA ASP A 373 21.15 9.16 -12.34
C ASP A 373 21.05 9.50 -10.85
N ALA A 374 20.50 10.68 -10.54
CA ALA A 374 20.44 11.22 -9.19
C ALA A 374 19.72 10.26 -8.23
N LYS A 375 18.57 9.72 -8.64
CA LYS A 375 17.81 8.75 -7.85
C LYS A 375 18.58 7.45 -7.60
N SER A 376 19.18 6.88 -8.65
CA SER A 376 19.95 5.64 -8.57
C SER A 376 21.13 5.74 -7.60
N SER A 377 21.75 6.92 -7.51
CA SER A 377 22.83 7.19 -6.54
C SER A 377 22.39 7.12 -5.08
N LEU A 378 21.08 7.25 -4.81
CA LEU A 378 20.49 7.21 -3.47
C LEU A 378 19.97 5.83 -3.07
N PHE A 379 20.16 4.81 -3.91
CA PHE A 379 19.72 3.44 -3.63
C PHE A 379 20.34 2.91 -2.32
N LYS A 380 19.48 2.38 -1.43
CA LYS A 380 19.89 1.71 -0.19
C LYS A 380 19.21 0.35 -0.06
N PRO A 381 19.94 -0.76 0.01
CA PRO A 381 19.32 -2.05 0.31
C PRO A 381 18.86 -2.10 1.78
N ILE A 382 17.71 -2.71 2.02
CA ILE A 382 17.25 -3.17 3.32
C ILE A 382 17.23 -4.70 3.29
N ASP A 383 18.28 -5.30 3.83
CA ASP A 383 18.40 -6.76 3.91
C ASP A 383 17.38 -7.35 4.88
N GLY A 384 16.74 -8.44 4.44
CA GLY A 384 15.80 -9.25 5.20
C GLY A 384 14.63 -8.43 5.74
N GLY A 385 13.53 -8.33 5.00
CA GLY A 385 12.31 -7.66 5.45
C GLY A 385 11.11 -8.58 5.39
N THR A 386 10.13 -8.35 6.26
CA THR A 386 8.81 -8.99 6.17
C THR A 386 7.81 -8.02 5.57
N TRP A 387 6.69 -8.53 5.05
CA TRP A 387 5.62 -7.66 4.56
C TRP A 387 5.02 -6.76 5.64
N PHE A 388 5.07 -7.16 6.91
CA PHE A 388 4.67 -6.34 8.04
C PHE A 388 5.52 -5.07 8.11
N GLU A 389 6.84 -5.20 7.97
CA GLU A 389 7.76 -4.07 7.93
C GLU A 389 7.36 -3.11 6.80
N VAL A 390 7.22 -3.63 5.57
CA VAL A 390 6.86 -2.85 4.38
C VAL A 390 5.53 -2.11 4.55
N LEU A 391 4.46 -2.81 4.94
CA LEU A 391 3.11 -2.25 5.05
C LEU A 391 2.98 -1.25 6.20
N SER A 392 3.85 -1.35 7.21
CA SER A 392 3.87 -0.43 8.35
C SER A 392 4.55 0.91 8.08
N THR A 393 5.33 1.00 7.00
CA THR A 393 6.19 2.16 6.69
C THR A 393 5.92 2.76 5.32
N SER A 394 5.97 1.97 4.25
CA SER A 394 5.90 2.48 2.88
C SER A 394 4.61 3.23 2.59
N PRO A 395 3.41 2.72 2.94
CA PRO A 395 2.16 3.48 2.80
C PRO A 395 1.98 4.63 3.80
N ALA A 396 2.79 4.69 4.86
CA ALA A 396 2.66 5.66 5.95
C ALA A 396 3.38 6.98 5.62
N GLU A 397 2.87 7.69 4.64
CA GLU A 397 3.49 8.90 4.07
C GLU A 397 3.14 10.16 4.87
N PRO A 398 3.98 11.22 4.76
CA PRO A 398 3.62 12.58 5.14
C PRO A 398 2.18 12.91 4.74
N GLY A 399 1.41 13.54 5.62
CA GLY A 399 -0.02 13.80 5.41
C GLY A 399 -0.95 12.68 5.89
N LEU A 400 -0.49 11.43 5.92
CA LEU A 400 -1.17 10.30 6.58
C LEU A 400 -0.53 9.95 7.92
N SER A 401 0.79 10.14 8.03
CA SER A 401 1.57 9.98 9.25
C SER A 401 2.79 10.90 9.26
N ASN A 402 3.40 11.08 10.44
CA ASN A 402 4.74 11.66 10.57
C ASN A 402 5.80 10.67 10.06
N LEU A 403 7.09 11.04 10.09
CA LEU A 403 8.16 10.09 9.76
C LEU A 403 8.11 8.89 10.71
N GLN A 404 8.19 7.68 10.14
CA GLN A 404 7.95 6.42 10.84
C GLN A 404 9.24 5.70 11.19
N ARG A 405 9.29 5.10 12.39
CA ARG A 405 10.29 4.06 12.69
C ARG A 405 10.08 2.87 11.76
N VAL A 406 11.18 2.31 11.27
CA VAL A 406 11.17 1.10 10.43
C VAL A 406 11.28 -0.13 11.32
N PRO A 407 10.28 -1.04 11.38
CA PRO A 407 10.42 -2.30 12.11
C PRO A 407 11.63 -3.10 11.65
N ASN A 408 12.19 -3.94 12.51
CA ASN A 408 13.25 -4.88 12.11
C ASN A 408 12.61 -6.25 11.84
N GLY A 409 12.12 -6.47 10.61
CA GLY A 409 11.34 -7.64 10.19
C GLY A 409 11.87 -8.99 10.69
N PRO A 410 13.15 -9.34 10.48
CA PRO A 410 13.74 -10.62 10.89
C PRO A 410 13.74 -10.86 12.40
N ALA A 411 13.64 -9.79 13.19
CA ALA A 411 13.60 -9.87 14.65
C ALA A 411 12.18 -9.78 15.21
N ILE A 412 11.15 -9.70 14.37
CA ILE A 412 9.75 -9.65 14.82
C ILE A 412 9.31 -11.04 15.30
N ASP A 413 8.69 -11.08 16.48
CA ASP A 413 7.89 -12.21 16.93
C ASP A 413 6.43 -12.02 16.49
N PRO A 414 5.92 -12.81 15.52
CA PRO A 414 4.55 -12.70 15.04
C PRO A 414 3.51 -12.82 16.16
N SER A 415 3.79 -13.63 17.18
CA SER A 415 2.84 -13.88 18.27
C SER A 415 2.60 -12.63 19.12
N ARG A 416 3.65 -11.81 19.33
CA ARG A 416 3.53 -10.52 20.05
C ARG A 416 2.73 -9.51 19.25
N VAL A 417 2.86 -9.51 17.92
CA VAL A 417 2.12 -8.61 17.02
C VAL A 417 0.65 -9.01 16.93
N ILE A 418 0.37 -10.29 16.65
CA ILE A 418 -1.00 -10.80 16.47
C ILE A 418 -1.80 -10.70 17.77
N ASN A 419 -1.18 -11.03 18.91
CA ASN A 419 -1.83 -11.01 20.22
C ASN A 419 -1.71 -9.65 20.93
N LYS A 420 -1.24 -8.61 20.25
CA LYS A 420 -1.09 -7.28 20.84
C LYS A 420 -2.41 -6.83 21.45
N SER A 421 -2.38 -6.55 22.76
CA SER A 421 -3.47 -5.86 23.42
C SER A 421 -3.38 -4.38 23.09
N TYR A 422 -4.46 -3.76 22.65
CA TYR A 422 -4.41 -2.31 22.39
C TYR A 422 -4.23 -1.50 23.68
N PHE A 423 -4.79 -2.02 24.77
CA PHE A 423 -4.73 -1.44 26.10
C PHE A 423 -4.33 -2.52 27.10
N TYR A 424 -3.46 -2.18 28.06
CA TYR A 424 -3.10 -3.09 29.13
C TYR A 424 -4.31 -3.37 30.03
N SER A 425 -4.60 -4.64 30.32
CA SER A 425 -5.50 -4.99 31.42
C SER A 425 -4.70 -5.20 32.70
N LYS A 426 -5.12 -4.57 33.80
CA LYS A 426 -4.63 -4.94 35.13
C LYS A 426 -5.69 -5.81 35.79
N SER A 427 -5.30 -7.02 36.16
CA SER A 427 -6.13 -7.87 37.00
C SER A 427 -5.94 -7.43 38.45
N PHE A 428 -6.99 -6.90 39.08
CA PHE A 428 -6.99 -6.63 40.51
C PHE A 428 -8.17 -7.37 41.12
N PHE A 429 -7.89 -8.34 42.01
CA PHE A 429 -8.84 -9.13 42.80
C PHE A 429 -10.24 -9.24 42.15
N PHE A 430 -10.40 -10.18 41.22
CA PHE A 430 -11.65 -10.57 40.53
C PHE A 430 -12.23 -9.60 39.46
N PHE A 431 -11.69 -8.40 39.26
CA PHE A 431 -12.12 -7.51 38.16
C PHE A 431 -10.94 -7.09 37.28
N SER A 432 -11.08 -7.33 35.98
CA SER A 432 -10.17 -6.80 34.96
C SER A 432 -10.56 -5.35 34.68
N ILE A 433 -9.80 -4.39 35.20
CA ILE A 433 -9.97 -2.98 34.80
C ILE A 433 -9.03 -2.75 33.61
N PRO A 434 -9.55 -2.48 32.40
CA PRO A 434 -8.70 -2.04 31.31
C PRO A 434 -8.05 -0.74 31.75
N THR A 435 -6.72 -0.73 31.85
CA THR A 435 -6.01 0.52 32.02
C THR A 435 -6.09 1.22 30.67
N PHE A 436 -6.47 2.50 30.63
CA PHE A 436 -6.39 3.33 29.42
C PHE A 436 -4.93 3.64 29.05
N THR A 437 -4.05 2.64 29.15
CA THR A 437 -2.63 2.71 28.82
C THR A 437 -2.47 1.96 27.51
N ALA A 438 -2.28 2.69 26.42
CA ALA A 438 -2.09 2.08 25.10
C ALA A 438 -0.77 1.32 25.06
N GLN A 439 -0.78 0.09 24.54
CA GLN A 439 0.45 -0.65 24.29
C GLN A 439 1.13 -0.04 23.07
N LYS A 440 2.31 0.56 23.26
CA LYS A 440 3.10 1.16 22.18
C LYS A 440 3.72 0.05 21.32
N TRP A 441 3.89 0.32 20.04
CA TRP A 441 4.61 -0.58 19.13
C TRP A 441 6.09 -0.63 19.43
N PHE A 442 6.69 0.54 19.65
CA PHE A 442 8.08 0.70 19.99
C PHE A 442 8.19 1.24 21.41
N ASN A 443 9.27 0.86 22.08
CA ASN A 443 9.67 1.51 23.31
C ASN A 443 11.16 1.85 23.20
N GLU A 444 11.45 3.15 23.15
CA GLU A 444 12.79 3.71 23.00
C GLU A 444 13.64 3.52 24.27
N ASP A 445 12.98 3.45 25.43
CA ASP A 445 13.66 3.34 26.74
C ASP A 445 13.91 1.88 27.13
N ASN A 446 13.08 0.96 26.63
CA ASN A 446 13.21 -0.47 26.93
C ASN A 446 12.53 -1.34 25.87
N GLN A 447 13.35 -2.00 25.04
CA GLN A 447 12.92 -2.86 23.94
C GLN A 447 12.03 -4.03 24.40
N ASP A 448 12.16 -4.50 25.65
CA ASP A 448 11.32 -5.58 26.19
C ASP A 448 9.84 -5.17 26.35
N TYR A 449 9.59 -3.87 26.52
CA TYR A 449 8.23 -3.30 26.67
C TYR A 449 7.63 -2.79 25.34
N GLY A 450 8.39 -2.77 24.24
CA GLY A 450 7.85 -2.59 22.90
C GLY A 450 7.13 -3.85 22.41
N VAL A 451 6.34 -3.77 21.35
CA VAL A 451 5.77 -4.97 20.68
C VAL A 451 6.74 -5.51 19.64
N ILE A 452 7.50 -4.61 18.98
CA ILE A 452 8.38 -4.94 17.87
C ILE A 452 9.74 -4.23 18.01
N PRO A 453 10.84 -4.87 17.60
CA PRO A 453 12.11 -4.20 17.40
C PRO A 453 12.05 -3.29 16.17
N PHE A 454 12.98 -2.34 16.08
CA PHE A 454 13.10 -1.40 14.96
C PHE A 454 14.55 -1.29 14.49
N ARG A 455 14.73 -0.86 13.24
CA ARG A 455 16.05 -0.56 12.68
C ARG A 455 16.52 0.77 13.25
N GLU A 456 17.59 0.72 14.03
CA GLU A 456 18.21 1.92 14.58
C GLU A 456 18.75 2.80 13.44
N GLU A 457 18.89 4.10 13.69
CA GLU A 457 19.49 5.07 12.73
C GLU A 457 18.71 5.36 11.43
N MET A 458 17.44 5.01 11.36
CA MET A 458 16.60 5.45 10.24
C MET A 458 15.15 5.74 10.62
N PHE A 459 14.56 6.68 9.88
CA PHE A 459 13.11 6.85 9.81
C PHE A 459 12.67 6.79 8.34
N SER A 460 11.56 6.11 8.09
CA SER A 460 10.87 6.13 6.82
C SER A 460 10.05 7.42 6.68
N ALA A 461 10.15 8.04 5.53
CA ALA A 461 9.25 9.10 5.10
C ALA A 461 8.12 8.55 4.19
N GLY A 462 7.87 7.25 4.17
CA GLY A 462 6.92 6.61 3.25
C GLY A 462 7.47 6.44 1.82
N GLY A 463 6.65 5.94 0.90
CA GLY A 463 7.06 5.52 -0.45
C GLY A 463 6.80 6.53 -1.58
N TRP A 464 6.34 7.74 -1.25
CA TRP A 464 5.95 8.80 -2.21
C TRP A 464 7.09 9.27 -3.11
N SER A 465 8.33 9.00 -2.73
CA SER A 465 9.52 9.54 -3.39
C SER A 465 10.01 8.69 -4.55
N ASP A 466 9.65 7.41 -4.55
CA ASP A 466 10.13 6.42 -5.49
C ASP A 466 8.95 5.75 -6.22
N LEU A 467 8.26 6.61 -6.96
CA LEU A 467 7.08 6.26 -7.75
C LEU A 467 7.42 5.70 -9.12
N HIS A 468 8.71 5.64 -9.48
CA HIS A 468 9.22 5.32 -10.82
C HIS A 468 10.26 4.18 -10.75
N PRO A 469 9.85 2.93 -10.45
CA PRO A 469 10.77 1.86 -10.08
C PRO A 469 11.37 1.09 -11.27
N THR A 470 11.16 1.56 -12.50
CA THR A 470 11.56 0.83 -13.72
C THR A 470 13.08 0.73 -13.89
N LEU A 471 13.86 1.74 -13.43
CA LEU A 471 15.33 1.65 -13.42
C LEU A 471 15.82 0.53 -12.50
N VAL A 472 15.17 0.32 -11.36
CA VAL A 472 15.47 -0.80 -10.45
C VAL A 472 15.16 -2.13 -11.12
N LEU A 473 14.02 -2.26 -11.79
CA LEU A 473 13.69 -3.46 -12.56
C LEU A 473 14.69 -3.71 -13.69
N LYS A 474 15.10 -2.66 -14.42
CA LYS A 474 16.08 -2.78 -15.50
C LYS A 474 17.45 -3.20 -14.96
N ALA A 475 17.90 -2.62 -13.86
CA ALA A 475 19.12 -3.00 -13.15
C ALA A 475 19.05 -4.42 -12.59
N ARG A 476 17.86 -4.90 -12.20
CA ARG A 476 17.62 -6.29 -11.77
C ARG A 476 17.76 -7.30 -12.92
N GLY A 477 17.78 -6.84 -14.17
CA GLY A 477 17.89 -7.66 -15.37
C GLY A 477 16.57 -7.86 -16.13
N CYS A 478 15.55 -7.05 -15.86
CA CYS A 478 14.30 -7.11 -16.62
C CYS A 478 14.46 -6.51 -18.03
N GLU A 479 14.08 -7.29 -19.05
CA GLU A 479 14.07 -6.85 -20.45
C GLU A 479 12.71 -6.32 -20.88
N ASP A 480 11.64 -7.02 -20.51
CA ASP A 480 10.25 -6.60 -20.72
C ASP A 480 9.69 -5.98 -19.44
N ILE A 481 9.54 -4.65 -19.41
CA ILE A 481 9.05 -3.90 -18.25
C ILE A 481 7.72 -3.23 -18.60
N VAL A 482 6.65 -3.65 -17.91
CA VAL A 482 5.35 -2.99 -17.94
C VAL A 482 5.29 -1.99 -16.78
N TYR A 483 5.15 -0.71 -17.10
CA TYR A 483 5.05 0.35 -16.10
C TYR A 483 3.62 0.85 -15.95
N ILE A 484 3.01 0.60 -14.80
CA ILE A 484 1.65 1.05 -14.46
C ILE A 484 1.76 2.42 -13.80
N THR A 485 1.20 3.44 -14.44
CA THR A 485 1.27 4.83 -13.98
C THR A 485 0.05 5.63 -14.44
N ARG A 486 -0.18 6.78 -13.81
CA ARG A 486 -1.18 7.74 -14.25
C ARG A 486 -0.79 8.57 -15.45
N GLN A 487 -1.82 9.18 -16.03
CA GLN A 487 -1.73 10.32 -16.91
C GLN A 487 -1.15 11.57 -16.23
N GLY A 488 -0.50 12.40 -17.04
CA GLY A 488 0.21 13.61 -16.63
C GLY A 488 1.64 13.35 -16.15
N GLY A 489 2.16 14.28 -15.35
CA GLY A 489 3.55 14.25 -14.87
C GLY A 489 3.74 13.60 -13.49
N GLU A 490 4.76 14.07 -12.77
CA GLU A 490 5.07 13.61 -11.42
C GLU A 490 3.97 14.03 -10.41
N SER A 491 3.86 13.36 -9.25
CA SER A 491 3.01 13.73 -8.12
C SER A 491 3.39 15.13 -7.64
N VAL A 492 2.43 16.06 -7.70
CA VAL A 492 2.60 17.41 -7.14
C VAL A 492 2.93 17.32 -5.65
N PHE A 493 2.22 16.44 -4.95
CA PHE A 493 2.45 16.19 -3.54
C PHE A 493 3.86 15.67 -3.28
N GLY A 494 4.27 14.60 -3.97
CA GLY A 494 5.60 14.00 -3.78
C GLY A 494 6.73 15.02 -4.00
N GLN A 495 6.63 15.84 -5.04
CA GLN A 495 7.60 16.92 -5.29
C GLN A 495 7.62 17.96 -4.17
N GLN A 496 6.46 18.37 -3.65
CA GLN A 496 6.41 19.36 -2.56
C GLN A 496 6.95 18.80 -1.24
N VAL A 497 6.67 17.53 -0.94
CA VAL A 497 7.27 16.84 0.22
C VAL A 497 8.78 16.81 0.07
N PHE A 498 9.29 16.45 -1.11
CA PHE A 498 10.72 16.47 -1.40
C PHE A 498 11.35 17.83 -1.11
N ILE A 499 10.78 18.89 -1.70
CA ILE A 499 11.31 20.26 -1.58
C ILE A 499 11.34 20.71 -0.12
N ARG A 500 10.29 20.40 0.65
CA ARG A 500 10.25 20.73 2.09
C ARG A 500 11.23 19.91 2.90
N LEU A 501 11.23 18.59 2.69
CA LEU A 501 12.10 17.67 3.42
C LEU A 501 13.58 18.01 3.22
N THR A 502 13.95 18.48 2.03
CA THR A 502 15.34 18.86 1.68
C THR A 502 15.65 20.33 1.93
N GLY A 503 14.68 21.15 2.36
CA GLY A 503 14.87 22.58 2.62
C GLY A 503 15.14 23.43 1.36
N TYR A 504 14.56 23.07 0.21
CA TYR A 504 14.70 23.81 -1.06
C TYR A 504 13.55 24.79 -1.32
N THR A 505 12.78 25.16 -0.29
CA THR A 505 11.57 26.00 -0.42
C THR A 505 11.86 27.45 -0.83
N ASP A 506 13.06 27.94 -0.58
CA ASP A 506 13.59 29.25 -1.00
C ASP A 506 14.37 29.16 -2.34
N LYS A 507 14.87 27.97 -2.68
CA LYS A 507 15.66 27.71 -3.90
C LYS A 507 14.83 27.42 -5.15
N ILE A 508 13.61 26.92 -4.97
CA ILE A 508 12.71 26.57 -6.08
C ILE A 508 11.55 27.54 -6.06
N SER A 509 11.64 28.61 -6.86
CA SER A 509 10.73 29.77 -6.81
C SER A 509 9.26 29.40 -7.04
N PHE A 510 9.02 28.34 -7.81
CA PHE A 510 7.69 27.87 -8.20
C PHE A 510 7.16 26.69 -7.38
N TRP A 511 7.82 26.26 -6.29
CA TRP A 511 7.43 25.04 -5.57
C TRP A 511 5.96 25.03 -5.10
N LYS A 512 5.42 26.21 -4.73
CA LYS A 512 4.01 26.42 -4.35
C LYS A 512 3.02 26.32 -5.51
N ASP A 513 3.53 26.48 -6.73
CA ASP A 513 2.79 26.56 -7.99
C ASP A 513 3.18 25.44 -8.95
N ILE A 514 3.89 24.42 -8.45
CA ILE A 514 4.52 23.35 -9.23
C ILE A 514 3.53 22.63 -10.15
N LYS A 515 2.25 22.56 -9.75
CA LYS A 515 1.14 22.02 -10.55
C LYS A 515 1.04 22.66 -11.94
N LYS A 516 1.36 23.95 -12.09
CA LYS A 516 1.27 24.69 -13.36
C LYS A 516 2.21 24.12 -14.44
N GLY A 517 3.44 23.79 -14.06
CA GLY A 517 4.42 23.17 -14.96
C GLY A 517 4.49 21.65 -14.85
N ASN A 518 3.68 21.02 -14.00
CA ASN A 518 3.82 19.59 -13.74
C ASN A 518 3.53 18.71 -14.96
N ARG A 519 2.67 19.14 -15.88
CA ARG A 519 2.35 18.37 -17.11
C ARG A 519 3.33 18.61 -18.25
N ASN A 520 3.89 19.81 -18.34
CA ASN A 520 4.73 20.22 -19.47
C ASN A 520 6.21 20.33 -19.09
N GLY A 521 6.54 20.11 -17.81
CA GLY A 521 7.81 20.46 -17.18
C GLY A 521 8.09 21.97 -17.17
N TRP A 522 9.27 22.31 -16.67
CA TRP A 522 9.72 23.69 -16.49
C TRP A 522 10.99 23.94 -17.34
N ILE A 523 10.94 24.93 -18.23
CA ILE A 523 12.01 25.24 -19.20
C ILE A 523 12.86 26.47 -18.85
N ASN A 524 12.29 27.44 -18.14
CA ASN A 524 12.95 28.71 -17.80
C ASN A 524 13.40 28.67 -16.33
N LEU A 525 14.33 27.77 -16.03
CA LEU A 525 14.88 27.62 -14.69
C LEU A 525 16.01 28.62 -14.46
N SER A 526 16.12 29.14 -13.24
CA SER A 526 17.36 29.80 -12.80
C SER A 526 18.52 28.80 -12.70
N ASP A 527 19.76 29.28 -12.66
CA ASP A 527 20.94 28.43 -12.50
C ASP A 527 20.88 27.52 -11.26
N GLU A 528 20.28 28.00 -10.17
CA GLU A 528 20.12 27.21 -8.94
C GLU A 528 19.04 26.13 -9.10
N GLU A 529 17.92 26.46 -9.72
CA GLU A 529 16.84 25.51 -10.00
C GLU A 529 17.27 24.43 -11.01
N GLU A 530 18.01 24.82 -12.06
CA GLU A 530 18.53 23.89 -13.07
C GLU A 530 19.50 22.88 -12.46
N LYS A 531 20.35 23.31 -11.51
CA LYS A 531 21.29 22.43 -10.81
C LYS A 531 20.66 21.70 -9.63
N SER A 532 19.41 22.02 -9.28
CA SER A 532 18.74 21.45 -8.11
C SER A 532 18.51 19.93 -8.24
N PRO A 533 18.55 19.20 -7.11
CA PRO A 533 18.08 17.82 -7.05
C PRO A 533 16.66 17.62 -7.59
N TRP A 534 15.76 18.61 -7.41
CA TRP A 534 14.41 18.53 -7.94
C TRP A 534 14.41 18.40 -9.48
N ASN A 535 15.22 19.21 -10.17
CA ASN A 535 15.33 19.16 -11.63
C ASN A 535 15.89 17.82 -12.11
N GLN A 536 16.84 17.26 -11.36
CA GLN A 536 17.45 15.95 -11.65
C GLN A 536 16.52 14.77 -11.38
N LEU A 537 15.52 14.91 -10.51
CA LEU A 537 14.59 13.84 -10.18
C LEU A 537 13.30 13.89 -11.01
N TYR A 538 12.69 15.07 -11.11
CA TYR A 538 11.26 15.18 -11.42
C TYR A 538 10.92 16.00 -12.66
N ASN A 539 11.79 16.90 -13.12
CA ASN A 539 11.44 17.81 -14.21
C ASN A 539 11.30 17.04 -15.53
N LEU A 540 10.10 17.08 -16.12
CA LEU A 540 9.80 16.46 -17.42
C LEU A 540 10.62 17.07 -18.57
N MET A 541 11.00 18.34 -18.46
CA MET A 541 11.80 19.01 -19.50
C MET A 541 13.30 18.74 -19.38
N ASN A 542 13.74 18.14 -18.28
CA ASN A 542 15.10 17.65 -18.16
C ASN A 542 15.15 16.20 -18.67
N PRO A 543 15.66 15.91 -19.89
CA PRO A 543 15.70 14.55 -20.42
C PRO A 543 16.56 13.60 -19.56
N GLU A 544 17.48 14.15 -18.78
CA GLU A 544 18.34 13.40 -17.87
C GLU A 544 17.71 13.14 -16.50
N SER A 545 16.48 13.62 -16.26
CA SER A 545 15.80 13.41 -15.00
C SER A 545 15.51 11.93 -14.74
N SER A 546 15.51 11.54 -13.47
CA SER A 546 15.22 10.16 -13.07
C SER A 546 13.82 9.72 -13.52
N TYR A 547 12.86 10.64 -13.57
CA TYR A 547 11.54 10.40 -14.17
C TYR A 547 11.64 9.98 -15.63
N ASN A 548 12.30 10.78 -16.48
CA ASN A 548 12.41 10.52 -17.92
C ASN A 548 13.21 9.25 -18.21
N LYS A 549 14.30 9.02 -17.47
CA LYS A 549 15.07 7.77 -17.54
C LYS A 549 14.23 6.55 -17.19
N SER A 550 13.40 6.66 -16.15
CA SER A 550 12.50 5.59 -15.74
C SER A 550 11.47 5.26 -16.82
N ILE A 551 10.86 6.28 -17.42
CA ILE A 551 9.93 6.10 -18.52
C ILE A 551 10.63 5.44 -19.72
N GLY A 552 11.83 5.90 -20.06
CA GLY A 552 12.65 5.33 -21.12
C GLY A 552 13.09 3.89 -20.88
N ALA A 553 13.11 3.41 -19.63
CA ALA A 553 13.43 2.02 -19.30
C ALA A 553 12.25 1.05 -19.46
N ALA A 554 11.00 1.56 -19.54
CA ALA A 554 9.83 0.72 -19.73
C ALA A 554 9.70 0.26 -21.20
N THR A 555 9.23 -0.97 -21.39
CA THR A 555 8.89 -1.55 -22.70
C THR A 555 7.45 -1.21 -23.07
N ALA A 556 6.57 -1.24 -22.07
CA ALA A 556 5.19 -0.82 -22.18
C ALA A 556 4.78 0.04 -20.98
N ILE A 557 3.90 1.01 -21.20
CA ILE A 557 3.37 1.89 -20.17
C ILE A 557 1.85 1.77 -20.18
N TYR A 558 1.30 1.34 -19.06
CA TYR A 558 -0.13 1.20 -18.84
C TYR A 558 -0.64 2.48 -18.17
N CYS A 559 -1.43 3.27 -18.91
CA CYS A 559 -1.68 4.68 -18.61
C CYS A 559 -3.12 4.96 -18.14
N THR A 560 -3.33 4.92 -16.83
CA THR A 560 -4.64 5.14 -16.18
C THR A 560 -4.93 6.63 -15.95
N ASP A 561 -6.19 7.07 -15.92
CA ASP A 561 -6.56 8.45 -15.56
C ASP A 561 -7.13 8.52 -14.12
N TRP A 562 -6.45 7.88 -13.16
CA TRP A 562 -7.01 7.74 -11.82
C TRP A 562 -7.21 9.07 -11.08
N ASP A 563 -6.50 10.14 -11.47
CA ASP A 563 -6.64 11.49 -10.87
C ASP A 563 -8.00 12.14 -11.18
N LYS A 564 -8.74 11.62 -12.17
CA LYS A 564 -10.09 12.08 -12.51
C LYS A 564 -11.12 11.70 -11.45
N PHE A 565 -10.84 10.67 -10.66
CA PHE A 565 -11.79 10.09 -9.71
C PHE A 565 -11.45 10.46 -8.27
N SER A 566 -12.48 10.50 -7.45
CA SER A 566 -12.41 10.65 -6.01
C SER A 566 -12.97 9.39 -5.36
N VAL A 567 -12.10 8.41 -5.14
CA VAL A 567 -12.48 7.19 -4.41
C VAL A 567 -13.09 7.53 -3.05
N LEU A 568 -12.58 8.60 -2.41
CA LEU A 568 -13.09 9.16 -1.16
C LEU A 568 -14.57 9.62 -1.21
N LYS A 569 -15.13 9.77 -2.41
CA LYS A 569 -16.52 10.15 -2.66
C LYS A 569 -17.33 9.01 -3.29
N GLY A 570 -16.86 7.77 -3.17
CA GLY A 570 -17.54 6.58 -3.69
C GLY A 570 -17.22 6.23 -5.15
N GLU A 571 -16.24 6.88 -5.79
CA GLU A 571 -15.88 6.63 -7.20
C GLU A 571 -14.88 5.47 -7.38
N ILE A 572 -14.91 4.48 -6.48
CA ILE A 572 -14.02 3.30 -6.53
C ILE A 572 -14.27 2.48 -7.81
N GLN A 573 -15.54 2.21 -8.15
CA GLN A 573 -15.87 1.39 -9.31
C GLN A 573 -15.49 2.06 -10.64
N PRO A 574 -15.81 3.35 -10.88
CA PRO A 574 -15.28 4.07 -12.05
C PRO A 574 -13.76 4.04 -12.16
N THR A 575 -13.04 4.16 -11.02
CA THR A 575 -11.57 4.08 -11.00
C THR A 575 -11.05 2.72 -11.46
N LEU A 576 -11.68 1.63 -10.99
CA LEU A 576 -11.35 0.26 -11.41
C LEU A 576 -11.62 0.05 -12.90
N ASP A 577 -12.77 0.50 -13.38
CA ASP A 577 -13.19 0.29 -14.77
C ASP A 577 -12.34 1.10 -15.75
N ASP A 578 -11.98 2.35 -15.43
CA ASP A 578 -11.03 3.15 -16.23
C ASP A 578 -9.67 2.45 -16.29
N ALA A 579 -9.17 2.03 -15.14
CA ALA A 579 -7.86 1.41 -15.04
C ALA A 579 -7.80 0.00 -15.65
N TYR A 580 -8.90 -0.73 -15.70
CA TYR A 580 -9.00 -2.03 -16.38
C TYR A 580 -8.93 -1.89 -17.90
N HIS A 581 -9.42 -0.75 -18.41
CA HIS A 581 -9.53 -0.45 -19.82
C HIS A 581 -8.44 0.50 -20.32
N ALA A 582 -7.47 0.88 -19.49
CA ALA A 582 -6.59 1.98 -19.83
C ALA A 582 -5.71 1.68 -21.06
N PRO A 583 -5.32 2.70 -21.83
CA PRO A 583 -4.46 2.54 -22.99
C PRO A 583 -3.06 2.04 -22.58
N VAL A 584 -2.45 1.27 -23.48
CA VAL A 584 -1.08 0.77 -23.35
C VAL A 584 -0.21 1.38 -24.44
N PHE A 585 0.88 2.01 -24.03
CA PHE A 585 1.87 2.59 -24.93
C PHE A 585 3.10 1.70 -24.98
N VAL A 586 3.48 1.24 -26.17
CA VAL A 586 4.60 0.31 -26.36
C VAL A 586 5.75 1.06 -27.05
N LYS A 587 6.97 0.89 -26.54
CA LYS A 587 8.16 1.61 -27.00
C LYS A 587 8.64 1.15 -28.39
N ASP A 588 8.48 -0.14 -28.71
CA ASP A 588 8.97 -0.78 -29.94
C ASP A 588 7.88 -1.67 -30.55
N GLY A 589 7.89 -1.90 -31.87
CA GLY A 589 6.81 -2.46 -32.70
C GLY A 589 6.20 -3.84 -32.34
N ASN A 590 6.47 -4.37 -31.15
CA ASN A 590 5.86 -5.58 -30.60
C ASN A 590 4.45 -5.32 -30.03
N ARG A 591 3.62 -4.61 -30.82
CA ARG A 591 2.27 -4.19 -30.42
C ARG A 591 1.33 -5.37 -30.16
N ALA A 592 1.54 -6.48 -30.87
CA ALA A 592 0.70 -7.67 -30.78
C ALA A 592 0.68 -8.28 -29.36
N GLU A 593 1.78 -8.19 -28.60
CA GLU A 593 1.84 -8.70 -27.22
C GLU A 593 1.06 -7.84 -26.21
N TYR A 594 0.63 -6.65 -26.62
CA TYR A 594 -0.04 -5.64 -25.79
C TYR A 594 -1.40 -5.21 -26.37
N ASP A 595 -1.95 -5.98 -27.32
CA ASP A 595 -3.22 -5.71 -28.01
C ASP A 595 -4.44 -6.07 -27.14
N PHE A 596 -4.46 -5.52 -25.94
CA PHE A 596 -5.54 -5.69 -24.97
C PHE A 596 -5.93 -4.41 -24.23
N GLY A 597 -5.17 -3.32 -24.41
CA GLY A 597 -5.61 -1.96 -24.08
C GLY A 597 -6.33 -1.31 -25.26
N TYR A 598 -7.12 -0.27 -25.02
CA TYR A 598 -7.68 0.51 -26.12
C TYR A 598 -6.55 1.10 -26.98
N ASP A 599 -6.67 0.89 -28.30
CA ASP A 599 -5.79 1.53 -29.28
C ASP A 599 -6.09 3.03 -29.29
N PHE A 600 -5.15 3.84 -28.78
CA PHE A 600 -5.16 5.25 -29.08
C PHE A 600 -4.53 5.44 -30.46
N GLU A 601 -5.35 5.74 -31.47
CA GLU A 601 -4.89 6.37 -32.71
C GLU A 601 -4.30 7.74 -32.36
N GLY A 602 -3.04 7.76 -31.96
CA GLY A 602 -2.39 8.98 -31.51
C GLY A 602 -1.21 8.66 -30.59
N LYS A 603 0.00 8.78 -31.12
CA LYS A 603 1.17 8.97 -30.25
C LYS A 603 0.93 10.21 -29.39
N SER A 604 1.47 10.23 -28.17
CA SER A 604 1.73 11.50 -27.48
C SER A 604 2.35 12.45 -28.51
N PRO A 605 1.82 13.68 -28.68
CA PRO A 605 2.21 14.60 -29.76
C PRO A 605 3.72 14.83 -29.85
N ASP A 606 4.46 14.58 -28.75
CA ASP A 606 5.85 14.99 -28.57
C ASP A 606 6.84 13.82 -28.48
N GLY A 607 6.43 12.58 -28.78
CA GLY A 607 7.37 11.45 -28.82
C GLY A 607 7.79 10.90 -27.44
N PHE A 608 6.93 11.07 -26.42
CA PHE A 608 7.02 10.61 -25.02
C PHE A 608 8.02 11.35 -24.12
N PRO A 609 7.61 11.69 -22.87
CA PRO A 609 8.08 10.81 -21.80
C PRO A 609 7.04 10.60 -20.68
N GLY A 610 5.75 10.52 -21.00
CA GLY A 610 4.74 10.17 -20.00
C GLY A 610 3.38 9.90 -20.64
N CYS A 611 2.43 9.44 -19.84
CA CYS A 611 1.03 9.26 -20.21
C CYS A 611 0.33 10.62 -20.46
N ILE A 612 0.83 11.42 -21.40
CA ILE A 612 0.32 12.75 -21.75
C ILE A 612 -0.45 12.61 -23.06
N LEU A 613 -1.78 12.53 -22.95
CA LEU A 613 -2.70 12.45 -24.09
C LEU A 613 -2.93 13.84 -24.71
N LYS A 614 -3.03 13.89 -26.04
CA LYS A 614 -3.10 15.11 -26.86
C LYS A 614 -4.37 15.96 -26.64
N ASP A 615 -5.49 15.33 -26.29
CA ASP A 615 -6.84 15.90 -26.57
C ASP A 615 -7.78 16.06 -25.36
N PHE A 616 -7.27 16.20 -24.13
CA PHE A 616 -8.13 16.47 -22.97
C PHE A 616 -8.33 17.95 -22.61
N ASP A 617 -7.84 18.89 -23.43
CA ASP A 617 -8.37 20.26 -23.50
C ASP A 617 -9.57 20.29 -24.48
N GLN A 618 -10.61 19.48 -24.23
CA GLN A 618 -11.90 19.79 -24.82
C GLN A 618 -12.38 21.09 -24.15
N PRO A 619 -12.63 22.18 -24.90
CA PRO A 619 -13.31 23.33 -24.32
C PRO A 619 -14.61 22.80 -23.71
N VAL A 620 -14.90 23.21 -22.48
CA VAL A 620 -16.20 23.01 -21.84
C VAL A 620 -17.25 23.25 -22.93
N LYS A 621 -17.96 22.21 -23.37
CA LYS A 621 -19.10 22.39 -24.28
C LYS A 621 -19.97 23.41 -23.59
N ALA A 622 -20.05 24.60 -24.18
CA ALA A 622 -20.93 25.64 -23.70
C ALA A 622 -22.30 25.00 -23.50
N THR A 623 -22.75 24.95 -22.25
CA THR A 623 -24.14 24.61 -21.94
C THR A 623 -24.98 25.50 -22.84
N PRO A 624 -25.89 24.96 -23.66
CA PRO A 624 -26.80 25.80 -24.42
C PRO A 624 -27.52 26.68 -23.40
N GLU A 625 -27.38 28.00 -23.53
CA GLU A 625 -28.28 28.92 -22.83
C GLU A 625 -29.69 28.54 -23.25
N LEU A 626 -30.44 27.96 -22.33
CA LEU A 626 -31.90 27.88 -22.42
C LEU A 626 -32.41 29.32 -22.34
N SER A 627 -32.47 29.99 -23.50
CA SER A 627 -33.26 31.19 -23.66
C SER A 627 -34.72 30.79 -23.49
N LEU A 628 -35.29 31.10 -22.33
CA LEU A 628 -36.73 31.19 -22.16
C LEU A 628 -37.23 32.37 -23.02
N ASN A 629 -37.85 32.04 -24.14
CA ASN A 629 -38.89 32.86 -24.77
C ASN A 629 -40.18 32.07 -24.78
#